data_AF-A0A8T4J695-F1
#
_entry.id   AF-A0A8T4J695-F1
#
_cell.length_a   1.000
_cell.length_b   1.000
_cell.length_c   1.000
_cell.angle_alpha   90.00
_cell.angle_beta   90.00
_cell.angle_gamma   90.00
#
_symmetry.space_group_name_H-M   'P 1'
#
loop_
_entity.id
_entity.type
_entity.pdbx_description
1 polymer ?
#
loop_
_entity_poly.entity_id
_entity_poly.type
_entity_poly.pdbx_seq_one_letter_code
_entity_poly.pdbx_strand_id
1 'polypeptide(L)' 'SELVWKAPTADLETLDPGKTDEDALGVTYDDIDDFLEGKPVDERAFETIVTRYRLTEHKRQLPVGP' A
#
# COMPACT_ATOMS: atom_id res chain seq x y z
N SER A 1 -6.36 24.15 -3.18
CA SER A 1 -5.08 23.41 -3.07
C SER A 1 -5.07 22.36 -1.95
N GLU A 2 -6.19 22.10 -1.27
CA GLU A 2 -6.25 21.15 -0.13
C GLU A 2 -6.26 19.65 -0.50
N LEU A 3 -6.47 19.31 -1.78
CA LEU A 3 -6.60 17.91 -2.22
C LEU A 3 -5.35 17.06 -2.01
N VAL A 4 -4.16 17.68 -2.03
CA VAL A 4 -2.87 16.95 -1.93
C VAL A 4 -2.63 16.44 -0.50
N TRP A 5 -3.24 17.06 0.50
CA TRP A 5 -3.05 16.71 1.92
C TRP A 5 -4.14 15.78 2.45
N LYS A 6 -5.10 15.39 1.61
CA LYS A 6 -6.19 14.51 2.02
C LYS A 6 -5.67 13.09 2.21
N ALA A 7 -5.93 12.51 3.38
CA ALA A 7 -5.62 11.11 3.66
C ALA A 7 -6.24 10.19 2.59
N PRO A 8 -5.43 9.35 1.91
CA PRO A 8 -5.93 8.41 0.91
C PRO A 8 -6.78 7.31 1.56
N THR A 9 -7.93 7.01 0.95
CA THR A 9 -8.83 5.94 1.38
C THR A 9 -9.61 5.41 0.18
N ALA A 10 -9.79 4.09 0.13
CA ALA A 10 -10.70 3.46 -0.81
C ALA A 10 -12.19 3.63 -0.44
N ASP A 11 -12.48 3.90 0.84
CA ASP A 11 -13.84 4.06 1.40
C ASP A 11 -14.81 2.90 1.05
N LEU A 12 -14.33 1.66 1.20
CA LEU A 12 -15.08 0.44 0.84
C LEU A 12 -15.55 -0.38 2.05
N GLU A 13 -15.04 -0.11 3.25
CA GLU A 13 -15.36 -0.88 4.46
C GLU A 13 -16.64 -0.34 5.13
N THR A 14 -17.76 -1.05 4.95
CA THR A 14 -19.06 -0.64 5.53
C THR A 14 -19.09 -0.65 7.06
N LEU A 15 -18.21 -1.43 7.69
CA LEU A 15 -18.04 -1.50 9.14
C LEU A 15 -17.00 -0.50 9.67
N ASP A 16 -16.20 0.11 8.79
CA ASP A 16 -15.15 1.08 9.12
C ASP A 16 -15.04 2.16 8.03
N PRO A 17 -16.03 3.07 7.93
CA PRO A 17 -16.09 4.06 6.86
C PRO A 17 -14.92 5.04 6.95
N GLY A 18 -14.33 5.37 5.79
CA GLY A 18 -13.19 6.29 5.71
C GLY A 18 -11.85 5.75 6.22
N LYS A 19 -11.75 4.43 6.49
CA LYS A 19 -10.48 3.78 6.85
C LYS A 19 -9.40 4.11 5.83
N THR A 20 -8.26 4.59 6.32
CA THR A 20 -7.18 5.02 5.43
C THR A 20 -6.47 3.82 4.83
N ASP A 21 -5.87 4.03 3.66
CA ASP A 21 -5.07 2.98 3.04
C ASP A 21 -3.86 2.62 3.93
N GLU A 22 -3.25 3.58 4.62
CA GLU A 22 -2.14 3.32 5.55
C GLU A 22 -2.54 2.40 6.71
N ASP A 23 -3.71 2.61 7.30
CA ASP A 23 -4.25 1.74 8.36
C ASP A 23 -4.51 0.32 7.85
N ALA A 24 -4.98 0.18 6.61
CA ALA A 24 -5.24 -1.12 5.98
C ALA A 24 -3.95 -1.80 5.45
N LEU A 25 -2.94 -1.01 5.09
CA LEU A 25 -1.66 -1.48 4.58
C LEU A 25 -0.68 -1.85 5.70
N GLY A 26 -0.78 -1.17 6.85
CA GLY A 26 0.13 -1.31 7.98
C GLY A 26 1.50 -0.64 7.77
N VAL A 27 1.60 0.22 6.74
CA VAL A 27 2.76 1.03 6.33
C VAL A 27 2.27 2.37 5.81
N THR A 28 3.08 3.43 5.97
CA THR A 28 2.74 4.76 5.47
C THR A 28 3.08 4.90 3.98
N TYR A 29 2.53 5.92 3.32
CA TYR A 29 2.93 6.26 1.96
C TYR A 29 4.38 6.74 1.88
N ASP A 30 4.87 7.46 2.89
CA ASP A 30 6.28 7.87 2.97
C ASP A 30 7.21 6.65 3.02
N ASP A 31 6.84 5.58 3.76
CA ASP A 31 7.60 4.32 3.78
C ASP A 31 7.63 3.64 2.40
N ILE A 32 6.51 3.68 1.68
CA ILE A 32 6.39 3.10 0.33
C ILE A 32 7.26 3.89 -0.66
N ASP A 33 7.18 5.22 -0.62
CA ASP A 33 7.96 6.09 -1.49
C ASP A 33 9.45 5.95 -1.21
N ASP A 34 9.86 5.97 0.06
CA ASP A 34 11.27 5.78 0.43
C ASP A 34 11.79 4.40 0.01
N PHE A 35 10.99 3.34 0.15
CA PHE A 35 11.34 2.01 -0.35
C PHE A 35 11.52 1.98 -1.89
N LEU A 36 10.60 2.61 -2.63
CA LEU A 36 10.63 2.65 -4.10
C LEU A 36 11.76 3.53 -4.64
N GLU A 37 12.14 4.57 -3.91
CA GLU A 37 13.27 5.45 -4.23
C GLU A 37 14.63 4.88 -3.78
N GLY A 38 14.64 3.74 -3.08
CA GLY A 38 15.86 3.07 -2.61
C GLY A 38 16.50 3.73 -1.38
N LYS A 39 15.73 4.52 -0.63
CA LYS A 39 16.15 5.09 0.65
C LYS A 39 16.04 4.05 1.77
N PRO A 40 16.72 4.26 2.92
CA PRO A 40 16.59 3.39 4.07
C PRO A 40 15.16 3.42 4.64
N VAL A 41 14.61 2.25 4.93
CA VAL A 41 13.31 2.07 5.61
C VAL A 41 13.45 1.10 6.78
N ASP A 42 12.50 1.12 7.71
CA ASP A 42 12.45 0.17 8.82
C ASP A 42 12.27 -1.27 8.32
N GLU A 43 12.83 -2.25 9.06
CA GLU A 43 12.73 -3.68 8.71
C GLU A 43 11.27 -4.13 8.60
N ARG A 44 10.39 -3.68 9.50
CA ARG A 44 8.96 -4.03 9.46
C ARG A 44 8.28 -3.50 8.21
N ALA A 45 8.61 -2.27 7.79
CA ALA A 45 8.06 -1.66 6.60
C ALA A 45 8.50 -2.43 5.35
N PHE A 46 9.80 -2.74 5.27
CA PHE A 46 10.39 -3.54 4.20
C PHE A 46 9.69 -4.91 4.06
N GLU A 47 9.56 -5.65 5.17
CA GLU A 47 8.91 -6.96 5.18
C GLU A 47 7.46 -6.89 4.74
N THR A 48 6.72 -5.89 5.22
CA THR A 48 5.30 -5.69 4.88
C THR A 48 5.15 -5.42 3.38
N ILE A 49 5.97 -4.51 2.82
CA ILE A 49 5.94 -4.13 1.41
C ILE A 49 6.30 -5.31 0.52
N VAL A 50 7.40 -6.01 0.80
CA VAL A 50 7.86 -7.17 0.00
C VAL A 50 6.85 -8.32 0.05
N THR A 51 6.30 -8.61 1.23
CA THR A 51 5.27 -9.65 1.38
C THR A 51 4.04 -9.32 0.52
N ARG A 52 3.57 -8.08 0.58
CA ARG A 52 2.38 -7.65 -0.19
C ARG A 52 2.66 -7.62 -1.69
N TYR A 53 3.86 -7.20 -2.11
CA TYR A 53 4.30 -7.27 -3.50
C TYR A 53 4.20 -8.70 -4.04
N ARG A 54 4.77 -9.68 -3.32
CA ARG A 54 4.73 -11.10 -3.71
C ARG A 54 3.30 -11.65 -3.76
N LEU A 55 2.49 -11.41 -2.73
CA LEU A 55 1.11 -11.89 -2.65
C LEU A 55 0.22 -11.37 -3.80
N THR A 56 0.52 -10.18 -4.32
CA THR A 56 -0.27 -9.51 -5.35
C THR A 56 0.31 -9.63 -6.75
N GLU A 57 1.34 -10.44 -6.96
CA GLU A 57 2.02 -10.59 -8.26
C GLU A 57 1.04 -10.91 -9.40
N HIS A 58 0.10 -11.81 -9.16
CA HIS A 58 -0.96 -12.18 -10.12
C HIS A 58 -1.81 -11.00 -10.60
N LYS A 59 -1.94 -9.92 -9.81
CA LYS A 59 -2.68 -8.71 -10.23
C LYS A 59 -1.95 -7.88 -11.28
N ARG A 60 -0.65 -8.11 -11.46
CA ARG A 60 0.23 -7.43 -12.44
C ARG A 60 0.61 -8.31 -13.62
N GLN A 61 0.10 -9.54 -13.67
CA GLN A 61 0.30 -10.48 -14.76
C GLN A 61 -1.00 -10.63 -15.55
N LEU A 62 -0.90 -11.06 -16.81
CA LEU A 62 -2.08 -11.50 -17.54
C LEU A 62 -2.68 -12.75 -16.85
N PRO A 63 -4.02 -12.93 -16.89
CA PRO A 63 -4.64 -14.13 -16.38
C PRO A 63 -3.99 -15.38 -17.00
N VAL A 64 -3.70 -16.38 -16.17
CA VAL A 64 -3.12 -17.64 -16.66
C VAL A 64 -4.14 -18.31 -17.57
N GLY A 65 -3.84 -18.34 -18.86
CA GLY A 65 -4.59 -19.11 -19.85
C GLY A 65 -4.27 -20.60 -19.74
N PRO A 66 -5.13 -21.47 -20.31
CA PRO A 66 -4.86 -22.90 -20.42
C PRO A 66 -3.61 -23.21 -21.26
#